data_AF-A0A3M1CYI8-F1
#
_entry.id   AF-A0A3M1CYI8-F1
#
_cell.length_a   1.000
_cell.length_b   1.000
_cell.length_c   1.000
_cell.angle_alpha   90.00
_cell.angle_beta   90.00
_cell.angle_gamma   90.00
#
_symmetry.space_group_name_H-M   'P 1'
#
loop_
_entity.id
_entity.type
_entity.pdbx_description
1 polymer ?
#
loop_
_entity_poly.entity_id
_entity_poly.type
_entity_poly.pdbx_seq_one_letter_code
_entity_poly.pdbx_strand_id
1 'polypeptide(L)'
;ILYYIENPYQPELFSSIPATMWWAIATLTTVGYGDMYPVTVLGKVFASVISVLGIGMFALPTGILGAGFVEEIRRAKGPQQKCPHCGKTIPYDKS
;
A
#
# COMPACT_ATOMS: atom_id res chain seq x y z
N ILE A 1 18.68 8.50 9.06
CA ILE A 1 19.72 7.67 8.40
C ILE A 1 20.00 8.18 7.00
N LEU A 2 19.01 8.18 6.08
CA LEU A 2 19.23 8.60 4.69
C LEU A 2 19.79 10.02 4.55
N TYR A 3 19.30 10.98 5.36
CA TYR A 3 19.86 12.35 5.44
C TYR A 3 21.38 12.32 5.64
N TYR A 4 21.87 11.59 6.64
CA TYR A 4 23.31 11.55 6.94
C TYR A 4 24.15 10.87 5.85
N ILE A 5 23.54 9.95 5.09
CA ILE A 5 24.21 9.23 4.00
C ILE A 5 24.31 10.11 2.76
N GLU A 6 23.24 10.80 2.41
CA GLU A 6 23.12 11.53 1.14
C GLU A 6 23.47 13.01 1.25
N ASN A 7 23.31 13.65 2.41
CA ASN A 7 23.65 15.08 2.60
C ASN A 7 25.09 15.44 2.19
N PRO A 8 26.13 14.63 2.45
CA PRO A 8 27.49 14.92 1.97
C PRO A 8 27.64 14.95 0.44
N TYR A 9 26.76 14.27 -0.30
CA TYR A 9 26.83 14.13 -1.77
C TYR A 9 25.79 15.00 -2.49
N GLN A 10 24.66 15.29 -1.82
CA GLN A 10 23.53 16.05 -2.34
C GLN A 10 22.97 17.01 -1.25
N PRO A 11 23.76 17.99 -0.76
CA PRO A 11 23.36 18.83 0.37
C PRO A 11 22.17 19.76 0.07
N GLU A 12 21.96 20.13 -1.19
CA GLU A 12 20.81 20.96 -1.59
C GLU A 12 19.49 20.18 -1.55
N LEU A 13 19.51 18.92 -1.98
CA LEU A 13 18.33 18.04 -2.01
C LEU A 13 18.07 17.43 -0.62
N PHE A 14 19.10 16.85 0.01
CA PHE A 14 19.05 16.31 1.36
C PHE A 14 19.47 17.36 2.39
N SER A 15 18.86 18.54 2.34
CA SER A 15 19.27 19.73 3.13
C SER A 15 18.94 19.66 4.62
N SER A 16 17.92 18.89 4.99
CA SER A 16 17.49 18.72 6.37
C SER A 16 16.74 17.41 6.56
N ILE A 17 16.52 17.02 7.82
CA ILE A 17 15.71 15.85 8.15
C ILE A 17 14.27 16.01 7.59
N PRO A 18 13.56 17.14 7.77
CA PRO A 18 12.24 17.34 7.16
C PRO A 18 12.23 17.27 5.63
N ALA A 19 13.24 17.85 4.96
CA ALA A 19 13.37 17.73 3.50
C ALA A 19 13.54 16.26 3.06
N THR A 20 14.32 15.49 3.81
CA THR A 20 14.48 14.04 3.55
C THR A 20 13.18 13.27 3.81
N MET A 21 12.34 13.71 4.76
CA MET A 21 11.03 13.10 5.03
C MET A 21 10.06 13.30 3.85
N TRP A 22 10.12 14.42 3.14
CA TRP A 22 9.31 14.63 1.93
C TRP A 22 9.54 13.52 0.90
N TRP A 23 10.81 13.25 0.58
CA TRP A 23 11.19 12.15 -0.29
C TRP A 23 10.71 10.80 0.24
N ALA A 24 10.87 10.55 1.54
CA ALA A 24 10.47 9.28 2.16
C ALA A 24 8.96 9.07 2.06
N ILE A 25 8.15 10.09 2.28
CA ILE A 25 6.69 10.03 2.14
C ILE A 25 6.32 9.75 0.69
N ALA A 26 6.85 10.51 -0.26
CA ALA A 26 6.56 10.33 -1.69
C ALA A 26 6.97 8.94 -2.21
N THR A 27 8.06 8.38 -1.68
CA THR A 27 8.52 7.03 -2.03
C THR A 27 7.66 5.95 -1.37
N LEU A 28 7.33 6.11 -0.08
CA LEU A 28 6.52 5.15 0.68
C LEU A 28 5.10 5.02 0.12
N THR A 29 4.51 6.13 -0.32
CA THR A 29 3.20 6.16 -0.97
C THR A 29 3.26 5.81 -2.46
N THR A 30 4.44 5.41 -2.97
CA THR A 30 4.68 5.04 -4.37
C THR A 30 4.44 6.15 -5.40
N VAL A 31 4.39 7.41 -4.96
CA VAL A 31 4.21 8.58 -5.86
C VAL A 31 5.48 8.84 -6.65
N GLY A 32 6.64 8.93 -5.98
CA GLY A 32 7.95 9.03 -6.63
C GLY A 32 8.11 10.17 -7.63
N TYR A 33 7.94 11.43 -7.20
CA TYR A 33 8.05 12.62 -8.07
C TYR A 33 9.36 12.72 -8.86
N GLY A 34 10.46 12.14 -8.36
CA GLY A 34 11.76 12.15 -9.02
C GLY A 34 12.55 13.46 -8.88
N ASP A 35 12.02 14.42 -8.11
CA ASP A 35 12.67 15.67 -7.70
C ASP A 35 13.87 15.43 -6.77
N MET A 36 13.83 14.35 -6.00
CA MET A 36 14.85 13.96 -5.03
C MET A 36 15.01 12.45 -5.06
N TYR A 37 16.24 11.93 -5.00
CA TYR A 37 16.52 10.49 -4.89
C TYR A 37 17.97 10.26 -4.44
N PRO A 38 18.24 9.17 -3.68
CA PRO A 38 19.58 8.84 -3.21
C PRO A 38 20.48 8.41 -4.36
N VAL A 39 21.70 8.93 -4.39
CA VAL A 39 22.71 8.58 -5.42
C VAL A 39 23.75 7.60 -4.91
N THR A 40 23.98 7.55 -3.59
CA THR A 40 24.98 6.67 -3.00
C THR A 40 24.53 5.21 -3.05
N VAL A 41 25.52 4.29 -3.06
CA VAL A 41 25.24 2.85 -3.03
C VAL A 41 24.42 2.47 -1.79
N LEU A 42 24.84 2.97 -0.63
CA LEU A 42 24.16 2.67 0.63
C LEU A 42 22.74 3.28 0.67
N GLY A 43 22.57 4.52 0.20
CA GLY A 43 21.26 5.16 0.13
C GLY A 43 20.30 4.43 -0.81
N LYS A 44 20.77 3.93 -1.95
CA LYS A 44 19.97 3.10 -2.87
C LYS A 44 19.53 1.78 -2.22
N VAL A 45 20.40 1.12 -1.46
CA VAL A 45 20.04 -0.09 -0.70
C VAL A 45 18.95 0.23 0.31
N PHE A 46 19.11 1.27 1.13
CA PHE A 46 18.07 1.69 2.08
C PHE A 46 16.75 2.04 1.38
N ALA A 47 16.81 2.79 0.28
CA ALA A 47 15.63 3.15 -0.50
C ALA A 47 14.88 1.94 -1.05
N SER A 48 15.61 0.94 -1.58
CA SER A 48 14.99 -0.30 -2.07
C SER A 48 14.27 -1.07 -0.96
N VAL A 49 14.88 -1.19 0.21
CA VAL A 49 14.28 -1.88 1.36
C VAL A 49 13.02 -1.15 1.82
N ILE A 50 13.09 0.17 1.98
CA ILE A 50 11.93 0.99 2.37
C ILE A 50 10.80 0.87 1.35
N SER A 51 11.11 0.87 0.05
CA SER A 51 10.12 0.75 -1.02
C SER A 51 9.35 -0.58 -0.93
N VAL A 52 10.06 -1.70 -0.72
CA VAL A 52 9.43 -3.02 -0.55
C VAL A 52 8.59 -3.09 0.72
N LEU A 53 9.08 -2.53 1.82
CA LEU A 53 8.33 -2.47 3.09
C LEU A 53 7.06 -1.61 2.97
N GLY A 54 7.10 -0.54 2.16
CA GLY A 54 5.94 0.29 1.87
C GLY A 54 4.78 -0.52 1.30
N ILE A 55 5.06 -1.37 0.30
CA ILE A 55 4.04 -2.25 -0.31
C ILE A 55 3.42 -3.18 0.74
N GLY A 56 4.25 -3.78 1.60
CA GLY A 56 3.77 -4.64 2.69
C GLY A 56 2.91 -3.91 3.72
N MET A 57 3.24 -2.65 4.04
CA MET A 57 2.48 -1.84 4.98
C MET A 57 1.04 -1.55 4.49
N PHE A 58 0.86 -1.35 3.18
CA PHE A 58 -0.48 -1.12 2.60
C PHE A 58 -1.33 -2.39 2.47
N ALA A 59 -0.72 -3.58 2.51
CA ALA A 59 -1.45 -4.84 2.36
C ALA A 59 -2.50 -5.08 3.48
N LEU A 60 -2.17 -4.74 4.73
CA LEU A 60 -3.08 -4.92 5.87
C LEU A 60 -4.34 -4.03 5.81
N PRO A 61 -4.24 -2.69 5.69
CA PRO A 61 -5.42 -1.84 5.61
C PRO A 61 -6.28 -2.15 4.38
N THR A 62 -5.65 -2.43 3.23
CA THR A 62 -6.39 -2.85 2.02
C THR A 62 -7.12 -4.17 2.24
N GLY A 63 -6.50 -5.15 2.92
CA GLY A 63 -7.13 -6.42 3.25
C GLY A 63 -8.34 -6.28 4.18
N ILE A 64 -8.23 -5.44 5.21
CA ILE A 64 -9.34 -5.16 6.15
C ILE A 64 -10.52 -4.51 5.41
N LEU A 65 -10.25 -3.47 4.61
CA LEU A 65 -11.28 -2.80 3.83
C LEU A 65 -11.93 -3.76 2.81
N GLY A 66 -11.11 -4.56 2.11
CA GLY A 66 -11.59 -5.55 1.15
C GLY A 66 -12.51 -6.59 1.79
N ALA A 67 -12.17 -7.10 2.98
CA ALA A 67 -13.01 -8.04 3.72
C ALA A 67 -14.36 -7.40 4.10
N GLY A 68 -14.35 -6.14 4.53
CA GLY A 68 -15.58 -5.39 4.82
C GLY A 68 -16.50 -5.24 3.60
N PHE A 69 -15.93 -4.90 2.43
CA PHE A 69 -16.70 -4.82 1.18
C PHE A 69 -17.28 -6.17 0.75
N VAL A 70 -16.50 -7.26 0.87
CA VAL A 70 -16.98 -8.61 0.52
C VAL A 70 -18.14 -9.03 1.43
N GLU A 71 -18.06 -8.73 2.72
CA GLU A 71 -19.14 -9.01 3.67
C GLU A 71 -20.42 -8.23 3.32
N GLU A 72 -20.30 -6.94 2.98
CA GLU A 72 -21.46 -6.13 2.60
C GLU A 72 -22.10 -6.60 1.29
N ILE A 73 -21.30 -6.98 0.30
CA ILE A 73 -21.80 -7.58 -0.96
C ILE A 73 -22.54 -8.90 -0.69
N ARG A 74 -22.05 -9.72 0.24
CA ARG A 74 -22.72 -10.97 0.65
C ARG A 74 -24.05 -10.69 1.32
N ARG A 75 -24.13 -9.68 2.19
CA ARG A 75 -25.38 -9.22 2.83
C ARG A 75 -26.39 -8.73 1.81
N ALA A 76 -25.95 -7.93 0.83
CA ALA A 76 -26.81 -7.40 -0.22
C ALA A 76 -27.42 -8.49 -1.13
N LYS A 77 -26.67 -9.58 -1.40
CA LYS A 77 -27.13 -10.71 -2.25
C LYS A 77 -28.19 -11.60 -1.60
N GLY A 78 -28.48 -11.44 -0.31
CA GLY A 78 -29.42 -12.29 0.42
C GLY A 78 -28.89 -13.72 0.62
N PRO A 79 -29.58 -14.54 1.43
CA PRO A 79 -29.17 -15.92 1.69
C PRO A 79 -29.23 -16.76 0.40
N GLN A 80 -28.10 -17.35 0.00
CA GLN A 80 -28.09 -18.34 -1.08
C GLN A 80 -28.63 -19.67 -0.55
N GLN A 81 -29.89 -19.96 -0.82
CA GLN A 81 -30.48 -21.26 -0.55
C GLN A 81 -30.06 -22.26 -1.64
N LYS A 82 -29.58 -23.43 -1.24
CA LYS A 82 -29.33 -24.56 -2.15
C LYS A 82 -30.48 -25.56 -2.02
N CYS A 83 -30.96 -26.06 -3.15
CA CYS A 83 -31.99 -27.10 -3.14
C CYS A 83 -31.41 -28.40 -2.53
N PRO A 84 -32.03 -28.99 -1.50
CA PRO A 84 -31.54 -30.20 -0.84
C PRO A 84 -31.63 -31.46 -1.72
N HIS A 85 -32.43 -31.42 -2.80
CA HIS A 85 -32.63 -32.57 -3.68
C HIS A 85 -31.71 -32.59 -4.92
N CYS A 86 -31.31 -31.43 -5.44
CA CYS A 86 -30.51 -31.35 -6.67
C CYS A 86 -29.25 -30.49 -6.57
N GLY A 87 -29.02 -29.81 -5.43
CA GLY A 87 -27.83 -29.00 -5.18
C GLY A 87 -27.77 -27.67 -5.94
N LYS A 88 -28.75 -27.36 -6.81
CA LYS A 88 -28.81 -26.09 -7.55
C LYS A 88 -29.10 -24.92 -6.61
N THR A 89 -28.52 -23.76 -6.89
CA THR A 89 -28.80 -22.49 -6.19
C THR A 89 -30.18 -21.98 -6.56
N ILE A 90 -30.99 -21.65 -5.55
CA ILE A 90 -32.32 -21.07 -5.72
C ILE A 90 -32.14 -19.54 -5.80
N PRO A 91 -32.62 -18.87 -6.87
CA PRO A 91 -32.59 -17.42 -6.94
C PRO A 91 -33.40 -16.83 -5.77
N TYR A 92 -32.83 -15.87 -5.07
CA TYR A 92 -33.50 -15.16 -3.99
C TYR A 92 -34.46 -14.12 -4.59
N ASP A 93 -35.76 -14.36 -4.45
CA ASP A 93 -36.84 -13.47 -4.90
C ASP A 93 -37.33 -12.63 -3.70
N LYS A 94 -37.28 -11.29 -3.82
CA LYS A 94 -37.82 -10.36 -2.81
C LYS A 94 -39.21 -9.91 -3.28
N SER A 95 -40.24 -10.70 -2.97
CA SER A 95 -41.66 -10.31 -3.10
C SER A 95 -42.10 -9.42 -1.94
#